data_AF-A0A1Y6KBA3-F1
#
_entry.id   AF-A0A1Y6KBA3-F1
#
_cell.length_a   1.000
_cell.length_b   1.000
_cell.length_c   1.000
_cell.angle_alpha   90.00
_cell.angle_beta   90.00
_cell.angle_gamma   90.00
#
_symmetry.space_group_name_H-M   'P 1'
#
loop_
_entity.id
_entity.type
_entity.pdbx_description
1 polymer ?
#
loop_
_entity_poly.entity_id
_entity_poly.type
_entity_poly.pdbx_seq_one_letter_code
_entity_poly.pdbx_strand_id
1 'polypeptide(L)'
;MNIFRGLKKFQYKKFEPLLYLFPVIIIYAIFMVWPIIHNIYLSTLQWNMVSPNKVFVGLRNFQTIFKDPQFPLILQNTVIYVLIMLVLNFVIPYLIAYILAQLIRSGNHFYRSIFFFPSLLSLAVASIIFMWLLTPLGGPLTELLKIVGIKAPNWFNTPYYVLVALSIITAWRCFGFNLIIFIGAILDVPDELIQAAKIEKASDWLIFWRIVRPLTSSAALYVFIITFVFGLQYVFTPIHMLTVGGPNQHSSNLVYIVYQFGFKFFQSGQASAYALVSMVMFLIIIIIQKIVDRRVFYAN
;
A
#
# COMPACT_ATOMS: atom_id res chain seq x y z
N MET A 1 -54.48 -3.34 27.23
CA MET A 1 -53.57 -4.18 28.02
C MET A 1 -53.20 -5.41 27.19
N ASN A 2 -51.91 -5.66 26.97
CA ASN A 2 -51.29 -6.82 26.30
C ASN A 2 -51.26 -6.88 24.75
N ILE A 3 -50.39 -6.07 24.11
CA ILE A 3 -49.92 -6.27 22.72
C ILE A 3 -48.51 -6.90 22.67
N PHE A 4 -47.86 -7.20 23.81
CA PHE A 4 -46.50 -7.77 23.86
C PHE A 4 -46.48 -9.25 24.27
N ARG A 5 -46.99 -10.16 23.42
CA ARG A 5 -46.74 -11.61 23.53
C ARG A 5 -46.35 -12.19 22.17
N GLY A 6 -45.15 -11.82 21.73
CA GLY A 6 -44.60 -12.30 20.45
C GLY A 6 -43.08 -12.31 20.31
N LEU A 7 -42.32 -11.95 21.35
CA LEU A 7 -40.86 -12.13 21.35
C LEU A 7 -40.53 -13.57 21.76
N LYS A 8 -40.76 -14.52 20.85
CA LYS A 8 -40.17 -15.86 20.96
C LYS A 8 -38.65 -15.68 20.98
N LYS A 9 -38.07 -15.99 22.14
CA LYS A 9 -36.63 -16.04 22.43
C LYS A 9 -35.88 -16.68 21.24
N PHE A 10 -35.02 -15.90 20.58
CA PHE A 10 -33.89 -16.43 19.84
C PHE A 10 -32.92 -17.08 20.84
N GLN A 11 -33.25 -18.29 21.30
CA GLN A 11 -32.29 -19.19 21.94
C GLN A 11 -31.40 -19.74 20.83
N TYR A 12 -30.44 -18.93 20.38
CA TYR A 12 -29.33 -19.43 19.58
C TYR A 12 -28.63 -20.52 20.40
N LYS A 13 -28.66 -21.77 19.91
CA LYS A 13 -27.66 -22.75 20.29
C LYS A 13 -26.29 -22.13 19.95
N LYS A 14 -25.62 -21.56 20.94
CA LYS A 14 -24.36 -20.80 20.78
C LYS A 14 -23.21 -21.61 20.15
N PHE A 15 -23.37 -22.92 19.97
CA PHE A 15 -22.33 -23.82 19.50
C PHE A 15 -22.35 -24.08 17.99
N GLU A 16 -23.52 -24.05 17.34
CA GLU A 16 -23.65 -24.37 15.90
C GLU A 16 -22.87 -23.37 15.01
N PRO A 17 -22.94 -22.04 15.23
CA PRO A 17 -22.11 -21.08 14.49
C PRO A 17 -20.61 -21.26 14.70
N LEU A 18 -20.19 -21.68 15.90
CA LEU A 18 -18.78 -21.89 16.24
C LEU A 18 -18.20 -23.09 15.50
N LEU A 19 -19.02 -24.14 15.29
CA LEU A 19 -18.65 -25.33 14.53
C LEU A 19 -18.37 -25.00 13.05
N TYR A 20 -19.16 -24.10 12.45
CA TYR A 20 -18.95 -23.63 11.08
C TYR A 20 -17.71 -22.73 10.94
N LEU A 21 -17.36 -21.97 11.98
CA LEU A 21 -16.16 -21.14 12.00
C LEU A 21 -14.88 -21.94 12.27
N PHE A 22 -15.00 -23.13 12.87
CA PHE A 22 -13.87 -23.92 13.35
C PHE A 22 -12.81 -24.21 12.26
N PRO A 23 -13.15 -24.63 11.03
CA PRO A 23 -12.15 -24.85 9.97
C PRO A 23 -11.38 -23.57 9.62
N VAL A 24 -12.08 -22.44 9.55
CA VAL A 24 -11.48 -21.13 9.23
C VAL A 24 -10.56 -20.67 10.35
N ILE A 25 -10.96 -20.84 11.61
CA ILE A 25 -10.15 -20.47 12.78
C ILE A 25 -8.86 -21.30 12.81
N ILE A 26 -8.93 -22.60 12.52
CA ILE A 26 -7.74 -23.46 12.47
C ILE A 26 -6.78 -23.00 11.36
N ILE A 27 -7.28 -22.79 10.15
CA ILE A 27 -6.46 -22.33 9.02
C ILE A 27 -5.81 -20.98 9.37
N TYR A 28 -6.58 -20.05 9.93
CA TYR A 28 -6.06 -18.76 10.38
C TYR A 28 -5.00 -18.90 11.48
N ALA A 29 -5.22 -19.75 12.48
CA ALA A 29 -4.26 -19.97 13.55
C ALA A 29 -2.93 -20.54 13.01
N ILE A 30 -2.99 -21.52 12.11
CA ILE A 30 -1.81 -22.20 11.56
C ILE A 30 -1.05 -21.33 10.57
N PHE A 31 -1.73 -20.62 9.67
CA PHE A 31 -1.09 -19.92 8.55
C PHE A 31 -0.92 -18.42 8.75
N MET A 32 -1.59 -17.81 9.74
CA MET A 32 -1.44 -16.39 10.09
C MET A 32 -0.84 -16.21 11.49
N VAL A 33 -1.46 -16.76 12.53
CA VAL A 33 -1.04 -16.48 13.93
C VAL A 33 0.28 -17.16 14.27
N TRP A 34 0.43 -18.44 13.94
CA TRP A 34 1.62 -19.21 14.26
C TRP A 34 2.91 -18.64 13.63
N PRO A 35 2.96 -18.27 12.33
CA PRO A 35 4.14 -17.62 11.74
C PRO A 35 4.53 -16.32 12.42
N ILE A 36 3.58 -15.51 12.90
CA ILE A 36 3.87 -14.27 13.63
C ILE A 36 4.56 -14.60 14.96
N ILE A 37 3.99 -15.53 15.74
CA ILE A 37 4.58 -15.97 17.02
C ILE A 37 5.97 -16.56 16.78
N HIS A 38 6.11 -17.40 15.76
CA HIS A 38 7.39 -18.00 15.41
C HIS A 38 8.42 -16.95 14.97
N ASN A 39 8.01 -15.93 14.21
CA ASN A 39 8.88 -14.82 13.82
C ASN A 39 9.36 -14.01 15.04
N ILE A 40 8.50 -13.82 16.05
CA ILE A 40 8.91 -13.21 17.32
C ILE A 40 9.99 -14.04 18.00
N TYR A 41 9.80 -15.36 18.08
CA TYR A 41 10.82 -16.26 18.63
C TYR A 41 12.12 -16.19 17.84
N LEU A 42 12.08 -16.29 16.51
CA LEU A 42 13.27 -16.22 15.65
C LEU A 42 14.03 -14.90 15.81
N SER A 43 13.33 -13.78 16.02
CA SER A 43 13.97 -12.47 16.24
C SER A 43 14.90 -12.44 17.46
N THR A 44 14.72 -13.36 18.41
CA THR A 44 15.56 -13.48 19.60
C THR A 44 16.75 -14.43 19.44
N LEU A 45 16.88 -15.06 18.27
CA LEU A 45 17.91 -16.05 17.98
C LEU A 45 18.94 -15.50 17.00
N GLN A 46 20.16 -16.00 17.11
CA GLN A 46 21.14 -15.95 16.04
C GLN A 46 21.09 -17.30 15.31
N TRP A 47 20.49 -17.30 14.13
CA TRP A 47 20.29 -18.52 13.34
C TRP A 47 20.32 -18.24 11.84
N ASN A 48 20.87 -19.18 11.08
CA ASN A 48 21.06 -19.08 9.64
C ASN A 48 20.18 -20.02 8.81
N MET A 49 19.05 -20.47 9.37
CA MET A 49 18.11 -21.44 8.78
C MET A 49 18.64 -22.86 8.53
N VAL A 50 19.96 -23.06 8.49
CA VAL A 50 20.58 -24.36 8.16
C VAL A 50 21.26 -24.99 9.36
N SER A 51 21.84 -24.18 10.26
CA SER A 51 22.55 -24.66 11.44
C SER A 51 21.59 -25.45 12.36
N PRO A 52 21.98 -26.63 12.84
CA PRO A 52 21.22 -27.34 13.87
C PRO A 52 21.23 -26.56 15.20
N ASN A 53 22.28 -25.76 15.44
CA ASN A 53 22.43 -24.95 16.63
C ASN A 53 21.80 -23.57 16.44
N LYS A 54 20.80 -23.26 17.29
CA LYS A 54 20.16 -21.95 17.41
C LYS A 54 20.64 -21.28 18.70
N VAL A 55 21.35 -20.16 18.59
CA VAL A 55 21.86 -19.45 19.77
C VAL A 55 20.84 -18.41 20.20
N PHE A 56 20.36 -18.46 21.45
CA PHE A 56 19.50 -17.42 21.99
C PHE A 56 20.34 -16.18 22.32
N VAL A 57 20.00 -15.04 21.71
CA VAL A 57 20.72 -13.77 21.85
C VAL A 57 19.85 -12.63 22.40
N GLY A 58 18.62 -12.94 22.82
CA GLY A 58 17.67 -11.97 23.36
C GLY A 58 17.44 -10.80 22.38
N LEU A 59 17.68 -9.57 22.83
CA LEU A 59 17.45 -8.36 22.02
C LEU A 59 18.65 -7.93 21.16
N ARG A 60 19.72 -8.72 21.08
CA ARG A 60 20.94 -8.34 20.36
C ARG A 60 20.70 -7.99 18.89
N ASN A 61 19.81 -8.71 18.20
CA ASN A 61 19.48 -8.42 16.81
C ASN A 61 18.91 -7.00 16.64
N PHE A 62 18.04 -6.56 17.55
CA PHE A 62 17.51 -5.20 17.54
C PHE A 62 18.60 -4.17 17.80
N GLN A 63 19.49 -4.42 18.76
CA GLN A 63 20.62 -3.52 19.02
C GLN A 63 21.54 -3.38 17.81
N THR A 64 21.79 -4.46 17.08
CA THR A 64 22.56 -4.43 15.83
C THR A 64 21.87 -3.56 14.78
N ILE A 65 20.55 -3.70 14.62
CA ILE A 65 19.75 -2.89 13.68
C ILE A 65 19.81 -1.41 14.04
N PHE A 66 19.55 -1.06 15.30
CA PHE A 66 19.51 0.34 15.73
C PHE A 66 20.89 1.02 15.76
N LYS A 67 21.98 0.25 15.77
CA LYS A 67 23.36 0.74 15.65
C LYS A 67 23.89 0.75 14.21
N ASP A 68 23.15 0.19 13.26
CA ASP A 68 23.54 0.15 11.85
C ASP A 68 23.46 1.56 11.24
N PRO A 69 24.55 2.11 10.69
CA PRO A 69 24.54 3.44 10.04
C PRO A 69 23.59 3.51 8.82
N GLN A 70 23.22 2.36 8.22
CA GLN A 70 22.29 2.31 7.09
C GLN A 70 20.83 2.28 7.52
N PHE A 71 20.53 1.96 8.79
CA PHE A 71 19.14 1.81 9.25
C PHE A 71 18.30 3.09 9.11
N PRO A 72 18.78 4.30 9.47
CA PRO A 72 18.03 5.54 9.27
C PRO A 72 17.72 5.80 7.79
N LEU A 73 18.65 5.49 6.88
CA LEU A 73 18.45 5.64 5.44
C LEU A 73 17.34 4.70 4.94
N ILE A 74 17.34 3.43 5.37
CA ILE A 74 16.30 2.45 5.01
C ILE A 74 14.93 2.89 5.53
N LEU A 75 14.86 3.40 6.77
CA LEU A 75 13.63 3.96 7.32
C LEU A 75 13.15 5.18 6.52
N GLN A 76 14.06 6.11 6.22
CA GLN A 76 13.75 7.30 5.42
C GLN A 76 13.21 6.92 4.05
N ASN A 77 13.87 6.00 3.35
CA ASN A 77 13.42 5.50 2.05
C ASN A 77 12.02 4.88 2.15
N THR A 78 11.77 4.08 3.20
CA THR A 78 10.46 3.47 3.46
C THR A 78 9.36 4.53 3.61
N VAL A 79 9.61 5.59 4.39
CA VAL A 79 8.68 6.71 4.55
C VAL A 79 8.49 7.47 3.23
N ILE A 80 9.56 7.73 2.48
CA ILE A 80 9.49 8.41 1.18
C ILE A 80 8.64 7.60 0.20
N TYR A 81 8.84 6.28 0.11
CA TYR A 81 8.01 5.40 -0.72
C TYR A 81 6.53 5.50 -0.35
N VAL A 82 6.20 5.45 0.95
CA VAL A 82 4.83 5.62 1.42
C VAL A 82 4.25 6.95 0.97
N LEU A 83 4.97 8.06 1.20
CA LEU A 83 4.48 9.40 0.87
C LEU A 83 4.23 9.55 -0.63
N ILE A 84 5.17 9.10 -1.47
CA ILE A 84 4.99 9.14 -2.92
C ILE A 84 3.80 8.27 -3.33
N MET A 85 3.66 7.07 -2.77
CA MET A 85 2.53 6.18 -3.07
C MET A 85 1.19 6.77 -2.65
N LEU A 86 1.10 7.45 -1.49
CA LEU A 86 -0.12 8.13 -1.06
C LEU A 86 -0.50 9.28 -2.00
N VAL A 87 0.48 10.04 -2.49
CA VAL A 87 0.19 11.08 -3.48
C VAL A 87 -0.29 10.44 -4.80
N LEU A 88 0.49 9.51 -5.36
CA LEU A 88 0.24 8.97 -6.69
C LEU A 88 -0.93 7.98 -6.78
N ASN A 89 -1.25 7.26 -5.70
CA ASN A 89 -2.28 6.20 -5.69
C ASN A 89 -3.45 6.46 -4.75
N PHE A 90 -3.42 7.53 -3.94
CA PHE A 90 -4.57 7.92 -3.14
C PHE A 90 -5.08 9.31 -3.54
N VAL A 91 -4.24 10.35 -3.51
CA VAL A 91 -4.68 11.72 -3.83
C VAL A 91 -5.04 11.87 -5.30
N ILE A 92 -4.12 11.53 -6.22
CA ILE A 92 -4.33 11.75 -7.65
C ILE A 92 -5.51 10.92 -8.21
N PRO A 93 -5.64 9.60 -7.93
CA PRO A 93 -6.77 8.83 -8.42
C PRO A 93 -8.11 9.34 -7.87
N TYR A 94 -8.14 9.85 -6.64
CA TYR A 94 -9.37 10.37 -6.07
C TYR A 94 -9.86 11.63 -6.78
N LEU A 95 -8.94 12.56 -7.09
CA LEU A 95 -9.25 13.74 -7.87
C LEU A 95 -9.66 13.39 -9.30
N ILE A 96 -8.94 12.47 -9.96
CA ILE A 96 -9.27 12.02 -11.31
C ILE A 96 -10.60 11.25 -11.32
N ALA A 97 -10.90 10.47 -10.30
CA ALA A 97 -12.19 9.78 -10.15
C ALA A 97 -13.34 10.78 -10.07
N TYR A 98 -13.19 11.87 -9.31
CA TYR A 98 -14.20 12.93 -9.25
C TYR A 98 -14.41 13.57 -10.62
N ILE A 99 -13.33 13.92 -11.33
CA ILE A 99 -13.39 14.50 -12.68
C ILE A 99 -14.10 13.55 -13.65
N LEU A 100 -13.71 12.27 -13.65
CA LEU A 100 -14.29 11.27 -14.54
C LEU A 100 -15.75 10.98 -14.19
N ALA A 101 -16.11 10.90 -12.91
CA ALA A 101 -17.47 10.58 -12.49
C ALA A 101 -18.44 11.74 -12.70
N GLN A 102 -18.04 12.97 -12.40
CA GLN A 102 -18.96 14.11 -12.28
C GLN A 102 -18.82 15.17 -13.38
N LEU A 103 -17.64 15.30 -14.00
CA LEU A 103 -17.36 16.35 -15.00
C LEU A 103 -17.36 15.81 -16.43
N ILE A 104 -16.89 14.58 -16.66
CA ILE A 104 -16.76 14.00 -18.00
C ILE A 104 -17.97 13.11 -18.33
N ARG A 105 -18.87 13.61 -19.20
CA ARG A 105 -20.07 12.88 -19.65
C ARG A 105 -19.85 11.93 -20.82
N SER A 106 -18.91 12.23 -21.72
CA SER A 106 -18.63 11.42 -22.92
C SER A 106 -17.22 10.82 -22.87
N GLY A 107 -17.05 9.59 -23.35
CA GLY A 107 -15.75 8.90 -23.38
C GLY A 107 -15.27 8.33 -22.04
N ASN A 108 -16.09 8.41 -20.97
CA ASN A 108 -15.71 7.99 -19.62
C ASN A 108 -15.26 6.51 -19.56
N HIS A 109 -15.96 5.61 -20.27
CA HIS A 109 -15.57 4.20 -20.35
C HIS A 109 -14.20 3.99 -20.99
N PHE A 110 -13.85 4.78 -22.01
CA PHE A 110 -12.54 4.70 -22.67
C PHE A 110 -11.42 5.13 -21.73
N TYR A 111 -11.58 6.26 -21.03
CA TYR A 111 -10.59 6.73 -20.05
C TYR A 111 -10.42 5.73 -18.89
N ARG A 112 -11.52 5.21 -18.34
CA ARG A 112 -11.48 4.18 -17.29
C ARG A 112 -10.69 2.95 -17.75
N SER A 113 -10.92 2.48 -18.97
CA SER A 113 -10.18 1.35 -19.54
C SER A 113 -8.70 1.62 -19.69
N ILE A 114 -8.30 2.80 -20.20
CA ILE A 114 -6.88 3.18 -20.35
C ILE A 114 -6.19 3.24 -18.99
N PHE A 115 -6.79 3.90 -18.00
CA PHE A 115 -6.19 4.01 -16.67
C PHE A 115 -6.15 2.68 -15.92
N PHE A 116 -7.08 1.77 -16.21
CA PHE A 116 -7.14 0.44 -15.60
C PHE A 116 -6.20 -0.58 -16.25
N PHE A 117 -5.91 -0.42 -17.55
CA PHE A 117 -5.09 -1.37 -18.31
C PHE A 117 -3.76 -1.75 -17.64
N PRO A 118 -2.97 -0.82 -17.07
CA PRO A 118 -1.73 -1.16 -16.37
C PRO A 118 -1.91 -2.12 -15.19
N SER A 119 -3.07 -2.09 -14.52
CA SER A 119 -3.35 -2.95 -13.35
C SER A 119 -3.47 -4.43 -13.71
N LEU A 120 -3.70 -4.75 -14.99
CA LEU A 120 -3.71 -6.11 -15.53
C LEU A 120 -2.29 -6.68 -15.68
N LEU A 121 -1.27 -5.83 -15.74
CA LEU A 121 0.13 -6.26 -15.88
C LEU A 121 0.71 -6.67 -14.52
N SER A 122 1.62 -7.65 -14.56
CA SER A 122 2.42 -7.97 -13.38
C SER A 122 3.44 -6.85 -13.10
N LEU A 123 3.78 -6.64 -11.82
CA LEU A 123 4.80 -5.67 -11.44
C LEU A 123 6.17 -5.99 -12.08
N ALA A 124 6.44 -7.27 -12.35
CA ALA A 124 7.67 -7.68 -13.03
C ALA A 124 7.71 -7.18 -14.49
N VAL A 125 6.62 -7.36 -15.23
CA VAL A 125 6.52 -6.84 -16.61
C VAL A 125 6.59 -5.32 -16.63
N ALA A 126 5.88 -4.65 -15.71
CA ALA A 126 5.95 -3.20 -15.56
C ALA A 126 7.40 -2.71 -15.30
N SER A 127 8.14 -3.42 -14.45
CA SER A 127 9.55 -3.10 -14.17
C SER A 127 10.43 -3.19 -15.42
N ILE A 128 10.25 -4.21 -16.26
CA ILE A 128 11.00 -4.38 -17.50
C ILE A 128 10.68 -3.26 -18.51
N ILE A 129 9.39 -2.94 -18.68
CA ILE A 129 8.94 -1.86 -19.58
C ILE A 129 9.59 -0.54 -19.17
N PHE A 130 9.55 -0.20 -17.89
CA PHE A 130 10.13 1.05 -17.39
C PHE A 130 11.65 1.04 -17.37
N MET A 131 12.29 -0.12 -17.19
CA MET A 131 13.74 -0.25 -17.36
C MET A 131 14.16 0.19 -18.77
N TRP A 132 13.45 -0.30 -19.80
CA TRP A 132 13.69 0.12 -21.18
C TRP A 132 13.36 1.60 -21.39
N LEU A 133 12.23 2.08 -20.87
CA LEU A 133 11.79 3.47 -21.02
C LEU A 133 12.76 4.48 -20.39
N LEU A 134 13.31 4.14 -19.22
CA LEU A 134 14.18 4.98 -18.40
C LEU A 134 15.69 4.71 -18.62
N THR A 135 16.06 3.92 -19.64
CA THR A 135 17.48 3.63 -19.90
C THR A 135 18.22 4.91 -20.35
N PRO A 136 19.36 5.26 -19.71
CA PRO A 136 20.14 6.45 -20.08
C PRO A 136 20.77 6.38 -21.48
N LEU A 137 21.00 5.16 -21.99
CA LEU A 137 21.65 4.89 -23.27
C LEU A 137 20.60 4.67 -24.38
N GLY A 138 19.75 5.65 -24.64
CA GLY A 138 18.80 5.61 -25.77
C GLY A 138 17.37 5.18 -25.43
N GLY A 139 16.96 5.23 -24.16
CA GLY A 139 15.56 5.04 -23.79
C GLY A 139 14.67 6.17 -24.33
N PRO A 140 13.40 5.91 -24.68
CA PRO A 140 12.48 6.91 -25.19
C PRO A 140 12.39 8.18 -24.35
N LEU A 141 12.34 8.06 -23.01
CA LEU A 141 12.29 9.24 -22.14
C LEU A 141 13.60 10.03 -22.19
N THR A 142 14.73 9.33 -22.30
CA THR A 142 16.04 9.97 -22.44
C THR A 142 16.13 10.76 -23.74
N GLU A 143 15.64 10.22 -24.86
CA GLU A 143 15.60 10.95 -26.13
C GLU A 143 14.67 12.17 -26.07
N LEU A 144 13.51 12.05 -25.43
CA LEU A 144 12.61 13.20 -25.20
C LEU A 144 13.27 14.30 -24.36
N LEU A 145 14.00 13.94 -23.30
CA LEU A 145 14.71 14.89 -22.45
C LEU A 145 15.86 15.59 -23.20
N LYS A 146 16.55 14.88 -24.10
CA LYS A 146 17.58 15.47 -24.96
C LYS A 146 17.03 16.56 -25.87
N ILE A 147 15.81 16.41 -26.41
CA ILE A 147 15.16 17.42 -27.28
C ILE A 147 15.02 18.75 -26.55
N VAL A 148 14.71 18.73 -25.26
CA VAL A 148 14.56 19.93 -24.41
C VAL A 148 15.87 20.34 -23.72
N GLY A 149 17.01 19.75 -24.10
CA GLY A 149 18.33 20.08 -23.57
C GLY A 149 18.64 19.55 -22.17
N ILE A 150 17.82 18.65 -21.62
CA ILE A 150 18.00 18.08 -20.28
C ILE A 150 18.75 16.74 -20.40
N LYS A 151 19.87 16.60 -19.68
CA LYS A 151 20.56 15.31 -19.57
C LYS A 151 19.77 14.40 -18.63
N ALA A 152 19.28 13.28 -19.15
CA ALA A 152 18.58 12.30 -18.35
C ALA A 152 19.48 11.78 -17.21
N PRO A 153 19.01 11.79 -15.94
CA PRO A 153 19.75 11.22 -14.84
C PRO A 153 19.81 9.69 -14.97
N ASN A 154 20.77 9.06 -14.30
CA ASN A 154 20.72 7.61 -14.12
C ASN A 154 19.65 7.27 -13.07
N TRP A 155 18.41 7.09 -13.53
CA TRP A 155 17.23 6.93 -12.68
C TRP A 155 17.39 5.86 -11.61
N PHE A 156 18.05 4.75 -11.92
CA PHE A 156 18.15 3.60 -11.02
C PHE A 156 19.38 3.62 -10.10
N ASN A 157 20.38 4.45 -10.40
CA ASN A 157 21.62 4.53 -9.61
C ASN A 157 21.83 5.87 -8.90
N THR A 158 21.03 6.89 -9.20
CA THR A 158 21.16 8.22 -8.56
C THR A 158 20.28 8.27 -7.31
N PRO A 159 20.81 8.70 -6.14
CA PRO A 159 20.02 8.91 -4.93
C PRO A 159 18.80 9.81 -5.20
N TYR A 160 17.70 9.57 -4.49
CA TYR A 160 16.37 10.20 -4.65
C TYR A 160 15.64 9.87 -5.96
N TYR A 161 16.30 9.99 -7.13
CA TYR A 161 15.69 9.64 -8.42
C TYR A 161 15.26 8.17 -8.45
N VAL A 162 16.03 7.29 -7.81
CA VAL A 162 15.70 5.87 -7.71
C VAL A 162 14.40 5.63 -6.94
N LEU A 163 14.17 6.36 -5.84
CA LEU A 163 12.94 6.24 -5.05
C LEU A 163 11.73 6.68 -5.88
N VAL A 164 11.88 7.79 -6.62
CA VAL A 164 10.83 8.32 -7.49
C VAL A 164 10.54 7.34 -8.64
N ALA A 165 11.57 6.86 -9.34
CA ALA A 165 11.41 5.94 -10.46
C ALA A 165 10.70 4.64 -10.05
N LEU A 166 11.15 4.00 -8.96
CA LEU A 166 10.55 2.75 -8.47
C LEU A 166 9.12 2.97 -7.94
N SER A 167 8.85 4.13 -7.34
CA SER A 167 7.49 4.51 -6.93
C SER A 167 6.58 4.72 -8.13
N ILE A 168 7.04 5.39 -9.20
CA ILE A 168 6.25 5.62 -10.42
C ILE A 168 5.90 4.28 -11.09
N ILE A 169 6.83 3.34 -11.17
CA ILE A 169 6.57 2.00 -11.73
C ILE A 169 5.45 1.31 -10.95
N THR A 170 5.58 1.32 -9.62
CA THR A 170 4.61 0.69 -8.73
C THR A 170 3.25 1.38 -8.79
N ALA A 171 3.26 2.71 -8.78
CA ALA A 171 2.07 3.54 -8.85
C ALA A 171 1.35 3.38 -10.17
N TRP A 172 2.05 3.43 -11.30
CA TRP A 172 1.46 3.24 -12.62
C TRP A 172 0.67 1.93 -12.70
N ARG A 173 1.21 0.84 -12.13
CA ARG A 173 0.50 -0.44 -12.06
C ARG A 173 -0.72 -0.40 -11.12
N CYS A 174 -0.61 0.24 -9.96
CA CYS A 174 -1.67 0.22 -8.93
C CYS A 174 -2.77 1.27 -9.14
N PHE A 175 -2.48 2.31 -9.91
CA PHE A 175 -3.30 3.50 -10.10
C PHE A 175 -4.73 3.16 -10.52
N GLY A 176 -4.87 2.30 -11.53
CA GLY A 176 -6.16 1.95 -12.12
C GLY A 176 -7.12 1.29 -11.14
N PHE A 177 -6.63 0.39 -10.30
CA PHE A 177 -7.46 -0.29 -9.29
C PHE A 177 -8.04 0.70 -8.28
N ASN A 178 -7.19 1.58 -7.75
CA ASN A 178 -7.62 2.61 -6.80
C ASN A 178 -8.58 3.62 -7.45
N LEU A 179 -8.34 3.99 -8.72
CA LEU A 179 -9.23 4.86 -9.49
C LEU A 179 -10.64 4.26 -9.59
N ILE A 180 -10.78 2.98 -9.93
CA ILE A 180 -12.09 2.33 -10.07
C ILE A 180 -12.85 2.29 -8.74
N ILE A 181 -12.16 1.99 -7.63
CA ILE A 181 -12.79 2.01 -6.30
C ILE A 181 -13.36 3.41 -6.00
N PHE A 182 -12.58 4.46 -6.24
CA PHE A 182 -13.04 5.82 -6.04
C PHE A 182 -14.19 6.21 -6.97
N ILE A 183 -14.14 5.82 -8.24
CA ILE A 183 -15.22 6.07 -9.18
C ILE A 183 -16.51 5.42 -8.69
N GLY A 184 -16.47 4.15 -8.26
CA GLY A 184 -17.63 3.45 -7.72
C GLY A 184 -18.23 4.21 -6.54
N ALA A 185 -17.40 4.56 -5.56
CA ALA A 185 -17.85 5.29 -4.38
C ALA A 185 -18.44 6.67 -4.71
N ILE A 186 -17.88 7.40 -5.67
CA ILE A 186 -18.38 8.72 -6.08
C ILE A 186 -19.71 8.60 -6.85
N LEU A 187 -19.91 7.52 -7.60
CA LEU A 187 -21.17 7.25 -8.30
C LEU A 187 -22.30 6.82 -7.35
N ASP A 188 -21.97 6.29 -6.17
CA ASP A 188 -22.95 5.96 -5.13
C ASP A 188 -23.46 7.21 -4.38
N VAL A 189 -22.85 8.38 -4.59
CA VAL A 189 -23.33 9.65 -4.01
C VAL A 189 -24.64 10.04 -4.70
N PRO A 190 -25.74 10.30 -3.95
CA PRO A 190 -27.02 10.67 -4.55
C PRO A 190 -26.91 11.89 -5.46
N ASP A 191 -27.33 11.73 -6.72
CA ASP A 191 -27.26 12.78 -7.73
C ASP A 191 -28.10 14.00 -7.35
N GLU A 192 -29.17 13.82 -6.58
CA GLU A 192 -30.05 14.91 -6.13
C GLU A 192 -29.29 15.93 -5.27
N LEU A 193 -28.36 15.48 -4.41
CA LEU A 193 -27.54 16.37 -3.58
C LEU A 193 -26.62 17.23 -4.43
N ILE A 194 -26.03 16.64 -5.47
CA ILE A 194 -25.12 17.33 -6.39
C ILE A 194 -25.90 18.31 -7.26
N GLN A 195 -27.07 17.92 -7.76
CA GLN A 195 -27.94 18.78 -8.57
C GLN A 195 -28.49 19.95 -7.75
N ALA A 196 -28.93 19.73 -6.51
CA ALA A 196 -29.37 20.78 -5.61
C ALA A 196 -28.26 21.82 -5.36
N ALA A 197 -27.03 21.38 -5.08
CA ALA A 197 -25.90 22.28 -4.91
C ALA A 197 -25.57 23.08 -6.19
N LYS A 198 -25.72 22.48 -7.37
CA LYS A 198 -25.53 23.18 -8.66
C LYS A 198 -26.62 24.23 -8.91
N ILE A 199 -27.87 23.99 -8.48
CA ILE A 199 -28.95 24.99 -8.54
C ILE A 199 -28.61 26.20 -7.65
N GLU A 200 -28.00 25.97 -6.49
CA GLU A 200 -27.47 27.02 -5.61
C GLU A 200 -26.19 27.69 -6.12
N LYS A 201 -25.72 27.35 -7.33
CA LYS A 201 -24.47 27.84 -7.93
C LYS A 201 -23.22 27.54 -7.09
N ALA A 202 -23.23 26.45 -6.33
CA ALA A 202 -22.03 25.96 -5.66
C ALA A 202 -20.96 25.58 -6.71
N SER A 203 -19.70 25.95 -6.44
CA SER A 203 -18.58 25.56 -7.31
C SER A 203 -18.24 24.08 -7.16
N ASP A 204 -17.67 23.46 -8.20
CA ASP A 204 -17.26 22.04 -8.16
C ASP A 204 -16.26 21.74 -7.03
N TRP A 205 -15.43 22.72 -6.66
CA TRP A 205 -14.55 22.62 -5.51
C TRP A 205 -15.33 22.53 -4.20
N LEU A 206 -16.37 23.35 -4.03
CA LEU A 206 -17.22 23.32 -2.85
C LEU A 206 -17.99 21.99 -2.76
N ILE A 207 -18.53 21.53 -3.89
CA ILE A 207 -19.24 20.25 -4.01
C ILE A 207 -18.32 19.08 -3.62
N PHE A 208 -17.09 19.06 -4.15
CA PHE A 208 -16.11 18.02 -3.82
C PHE A 208 -15.83 17.98 -2.31
N TRP A 209 -15.48 19.12 -1.70
CA TRP A 209 -15.06 19.16 -0.30
C TRP A 209 -16.20 18.99 0.71
N ARG A 210 -17.40 19.47 0.39
CA ARG A 210 -18.54 19.48 1.32
C ARG A 210 -19.54 18.35 1.12
N ILE A 211 -19.62 17.76 -0.06
CA ILE A 211 -20.60 16.70 -0.36
C ILE A 211 -19.88 15.39 -0.67
N VAL A 212 -19.07 15.36 -1.72
CA VAL A 212 -18.47 14.11 -2.20
C VAL A 212 -17.49 13.54 -1.19
N ARG A 213 -16.55 14.34 -0.68
CA ARG A 213 -15.52 13.86 0.25
C ARG A 213 -16.09 13.28 1.55
N PRO A 214 -17.04 13.92 2.24
CA PRO A 214 -17.67 13.33 3.42
C PRO A 214 -18.40 12.02 3.11
N LEU A 215 -19.20 11.98 2.04
CA LEU A 215 -20.01 10.80 1.70
C LEU A 215 -19.18 9.62 1.18
N THR A 216 -18.02 9.88 0.58
CA THR A 216 -17.09 8.84 0.09
C THR A 216 -15.93 8.55 1.06
N SER A 217 -16.02 9.05 2.30
CA SER A 217 -14.94 8.96 3.28
C SER A 217 -14.59 7.52 3.68
N SER A 218 -15.56 6.60 3.69
CA SER A 218 -15.35 5.17 3.95
C SER A 218 -14.49 4.51 2.86
N ALA A 219 -14.79 4.79 1.59
CA ALA A 219 -14.01 4.33 0.45
C ALA A 219 -12.61 4.96 0.43
N ALA A 220 -12.50 6.25 0.73
CA ALA A 220 -11.21 6.92 0.86
C ALA A 220 -10.33 6.30 1.95
N LEU A 221 -10.91 6.00 3.10
CA LEU A 221 -10.20 5.32 4.18
C LEU A 221 -9.74 3.92 3.77
N TYR A 222 -10.58 3.16 3.08
CA TYR A 222 -10.20 1.85 2.52
C TYR A 222 -9.01 1.98 1.55
N VAL A 223 -9.10 2.88 0.56
CA VAL A 223 -8.02 3.10 -0.43
C VAL A 223 -6.74 3.58 0.24
N PHE A 224 -6.84 4.44 1.25
CA PHE A 224 -5.70 4.91 2.03
C PHE A 224 -4.98 3.73 2.72
N ILE A 225 -5.73 2.84 3.40
CA ILE A 225 -5.17 1.69 4.11
C ILE A 225 -4.49 0.73 3.14
N ILE A 226 -5.16 0.35 2.05
CA ILE A 226 -4.57 -0.59 1.09
C ILE A 226 -3.34 0.02 0.40
N THR A 227 -3.35 1.32 0.10
CA THR A 227 -2.21 2.00 -0.51
C THR A 227 -1.02 2.04 0.45
N PHE A 228 -1.28 2.25 1.72
CA PHE A 228 -0.25 2.24 2.75
C PHE A 228 0.34 0.83 2.97
N VAL A 229 -0.50 -0.17 3.20
CA VAL A 229 -0.08 -1.55 3.51
C VAL A 229 0.59 -2.20 2.30
N PHE A 230 -0.07 -2.17 1.13
CA PHE A 230 0.44 -2.84 -0.05
C PHE A 230 1.45 -1.99 -0.82
N GLY A 231 1.40 -0.65 -0.76
CA GLY A 231 2.35 0.19 -1.47
C GLY A 231 3.80 -0.13 -1.11
N LEU A 232 4.09 -0.32 0.18
CA LEU A 232 5.42 -0.72 0.65
C LEU A 232 5.83 -2.12 0.18
N GLN A 233 4.89 -3.06 0.13
CA GLN A 233 5.14 -4.42 -0.31
C GLN A 233 5.32 -4.50 -1.83
N TYR A 234 4.58 -3.72 -2.61
CA TYR A 234 4.64 -3.74 -4.06
C TYR A 234 5.92 -3.14 -4.62
N VAL A 235 6.49 -2.13 -3.93
CA VAL A 235 7.79 -1.56 -4.29
C VAL A 235 8.94 -2.58 -4.17
N PHE A 236 8.76 -3.67 -3.40
CA PHE A 236 9.74 -4.77 -3.31
C PHE A 236 10.15 -5.31 -4.68
N THR A 237 9.18 -5.56 -5.57
CA THR A 237 9.41 -6.19 -6.88
C THR A 237 10.35 -5.35 -7.76
N PRO A 238 10.08 -4.05 -8.04
CA PRO A 238 10.98 -3.23 -8.82
C PRO A 238 12.33 -3.00 -8.12
N ILE A 239 12.39 -2.91 -6.77
CA ILE A 239 13.69 -2.88 -6.06
C ILE A 239 14.49 -4.15 -6.40
N HIS A 240 13.90 -5.34 -6.21
CA HIS A 240 14.59 -6.61 -6.42
C HIS A 240 15.03 -6.80 -7.86
N MET A 241 14.21 -6.38 -8.83
CA MET A 241 14.49 -6.60 -10.25
C MET A 241 15.44 -5.58 -10.86
N LEU A 242 15.38 -4.31 -10.44
CA LEU A 242 16.06 -3.22 -11.15
C LEU A 242 17.30 -2.70 -10.43
N THR A 243 17.30 -2.69 -9.09
CA THR A 243 18.36 -2.03 -8.31
C THR A 243 19.06 -2.96 -7.33
N VAL A 244 18.38 -4.04 -6.93
CA VAL A 244 18.84 -4.98 -5.91
C VAL A 244 19.17 -4.29 -4.58
N GLY A 245 18.52 -3.14 -4.31
CA GLY A 245 18.77 -2.28 -3.14
C GLY A 245 19.58 -1.02 -3.46
N GLY A 246 20.17 -0.95 -4.64
CA GLY A 246 20.95 0.19 -5.12
C GLY A 246 22.29 0.32 -4.37
N PRO A 247 23.19 1.20 -4.86
CA PRO A 247 24.45 1.46 -4.15
C PRO A 247 24.13 1.97 -2.74
N ASN A 248 24.83 1.45 -1.74
CA ASN A 248 24.68 1.85 -0.33
C ASN A 248 23.23 1.87 0.17
N GLN A 249 22.39 0.90 -0.24
CA GLN A 249 21.00 0.77 0.20
C GLN A 249 20.09 1.97 -0.13
N HIS A 250 20.48 2.85 -1.07
CA HIS A 250 19.72 4.05 -1.43
C HIS A 250 18.32 3.79 -2.02
N SER A 251 18.01 2.55 -2.42
CA SER A 251 16.66 2.18 -2.86
C SER A 251 15.97 1.16 -1.96
N SER A 252 16.68 0.65 -0.95
CA SER A 252 16.17 -0.36 -0.03
C SER A 252 15.13 0.22 0.92
N ASN A 253 14.06 -0.54 1.13
CA ASN A 253 13.05 -0.28 2.15
C ASN A 253 13.04 -1.42 3.18
N LEU A 254 12.23 -1.25 4.23
CA LEU A 254 12.10 -2.25 5.30
C LEU A 254 11.61 -3.63 4.83
N VAL A 255 10.84 -3.72 3.75
CA VAL A 255 10.40 -5.02 3.22
C VAL A 255 11.56 -5.73 2.52
N TYR A 256 12.33 -4.99 1.72
CA TYR A 256 13.45 -5.52 0.98
C TYR A 256 14.62 -5.93 1.88
N ILE A 257 14.88 -5.20 2.98
CA ILE A 257 15.95 -5.56 3.92
C ILE A 257 15.67 -6.89 4.63
N VAL A 258 14.40 -7.19 4.95
CA VAL A 258 13.99 -8.49 5.50
C VAL A 258 14.34 -9.61 4.53
N TYR A 259 14.08 -9.42 3.23
CA TYR A 259 14.44 -10.38 2.21
C TYR A 259 15.96 -10.57 2.09
N GLN A 260 16.73 -9.48 2.07
CA GLN A 260 18.20 -9.57 2.01
C GLN A 260 18.77 -10.37 3.18
N PHE A 261 18.40 -10.03 4.42
CA PHE A 261 18.90 -10.76 5.59
C PHE A 261 18.35 -12.19 5.65
N GLY A 262 17.09 -12.43 5.29
CA GLY A 262 16.47 -13.74 5.41
C GLY A 262 16.97 -14.74 4.37
N PHE A 263 17.03 -14.31 3.11
CA PHE A 263 17.20 -15.20 1.96
C PHE A 263 18.52 -15.02 1.20
N LYS A 264 19.19 -13.87 1.32
CA LYS A 264 20.53 -13.68 0.70
C LYS A 264 21.66 -13.92 1.69
N PHE A 265 21.57 -13.33 2.88
CA PHE A 265 22.61 -13.45 3.90
C PHE A 265 22.40 -14.62 4.84
N PHE A 266 21.24 -15.28 4.77
CA PHE A 266 20.86 -16.38 5.67
C PHE A 266 21.06 -16.00 7.13
N GLN A 267 20.55 -14.84 7.53
CA GLN A 267 20.54 -14.32 8.90
C GLN A 267 19.10 -14.17 9.37
N SER A 268 18.42 -15.31 9.59
CA SER A 268 17.00 -15.34 9.93
C SER A 268 16.65 -14.53 11.18
N GLY A 269 17.52 -14.53 12.19
CA GLY A 269 17.30 -13.75 13.40
C GLY A 269 17.21 -12.24 13.15
N GLN A 270 18.13 -11.72 12.34
CA GLN A 270 18.11 -10.31 11.96
C GLN A 270 16.95 -9.99 11.02
N ALA A 271 16.65 -10.88 10.05
CA ALA A 271 15.51 -10.73 9.17
C ALA A 271 14.19 -10.66 9.95
N SER A 272 14.00 -11.55 10.94
CA SER A 272 12.85 -11.57 11.82
C SER A 272 12.74 -10.30 12.68
N ALA A 273 13.86 -9.78 13.17
CA ALA A 273 13.88 -8.52 13.91
C ALA A 273 13.51 -7.33 13.01
N TYR A 274 14.04 -7.24 11.78
CA TYR A 274 13.61 -6.25 10.78
C TYR A 274 12.11 -6.36 10.42
N ALA A 275 11.59 -7.59 10.34
CA ALA A 275 10.17 -7.83 10.06
C ALA A 275 9.28 -7.31 11.21
N LEU A 276 9.73 -7.46 12.47
CA LEU A 276 9.03 -6.88 13.62
C LEU A 276 9.09 -5.36 13.66
N VAL A 277 10.23 -4.76 13.30
CA VAL A 277 10.33 -3.29 13.14
C VAL A 277 9.33 -2.80 12.09
N SER A 278 9.24 -3.49 10.96
CA SER A 278 8.22 -3.21 9.93
C SER A 278 6.80 -3.35 10.49
N MET A 279 6.52 -4.41 11.24
CA MET A 279 5.21 -4.64 11.87
C MET A 279 4.83 -3.50 12.82
N VAL A 280 5.76 -3.04 13.66
CA VAL A 280 5.53 -1.90 14.57
C VAL A 280 5.23 -0.62 13.78
N MET A 281 5.94 -0.35 12.68
CA MET A 281 5.64 0.78 11.81
C MET A 281 4.21 0.69 11.25
N PHE A 282 3.79 -0.47 10.73
CA PHE A 282 2.43 -0.66 10.24
C PHE A 282 1.39 -0.48 11.36
N LEU A 283 1.65 -1.00 12.56
CA LEU A 283 0.77 -0.85 13.72
C LEU A 283 0.59 0.60 14.14
N ILE A 284 1.67 1.39 14.20
CA ILE A 284 1.60 2.83 14.52
C ILE A 284 0.64 3.53 13.55
N ILE A 285 0.73 3.20 12.27
CA ILE A 285 -0.08 3.87 11.24
C ILE A 285 -1.53 3.41 11.26
N ILE A 286 -1.79 2.13 11.55
CA ILE A 286 -3.15 1.63 11.82
C ILE A 286 -3.76 2.32 13.05
N ILE A 287 -2.98 2.55 14.12
CA ILE A 287 -3.46 3.27 15.30
C ILE A 287 -3.79 4.74 14.97
N ILE A 288 -2.90 5.43 14.24
CA ILE A 288 -3.14 6.80 13.77
C ILE A 288 -4.41 6.84 12.91
N GLN A 289 -4.57 5.87 12.01
CA GLN A 289 -5.75 5.76 11.15
C GLN A 289 -7.03 5.55 11.97
N LYS A 290 -7.03 4.67 12.98
CA LYS A 290 -8.20 4.44 13.85
C LYS A 290 -8.66 5.69 14.59
N ILE A 291 -7.74 6.61 14.88
CA ILE A 291 -8.07 7.91 15.47
C ILE A 291 -8.79 8.80 14.43
N VAL A 292 -8.33 8.78 13.18
CA VAL A 292 -8.95 9.51 12.05
C VAL A 292 -10.31 8.92 11.67
N ASP A 293 -10.47 7.60 11.77
CA ASP A 293 -11.69 6.84 11.47
C ASP A 293 -12.93 7.33 12.25
N ARG A 294 -12.73 7.81 13.49
CA ARG A 294 -13.81 8.40 14.29
C ARG A 294 -14.48 9.62 13.65
N ARG A 295 -13.89 10.18 12.59
CA ARG A 295 -14.42 11.34 11.83
C ARG A 295 -15.00 10.94 10.47
N VAL A 296 -15.06 9.65 10.16
CA VAL A 296 -15.56 9.12 8.88
C VAL A 296 -17.06 8.90 8.96
N PHE A 297 -17.76 9.32 7.90
CA PHE A 297 -19.19 9.14 7.79
C PHE A 297 -19.47 7.80 7.12
N TYR A 298 -20.12 6.90 7.85
CA TYR A 298 -20.69 5.68 7.27
C TYR A 298 -22.14 5.97 6.93
N ALA A 299 -22.49 5.87 5.65
CA ALA A 299 -23.89 5.84 5.25
C ALA A 299 -24.48 4.51 5.75
N ASN A 300 -25.13 4.54 6.91
CA ASN A 300 -25.98 3.48 7.43
C ASN A 300 -27.44 3.86 7.24
#